data_AF-E1YL75-F1
#
_entry.id   AF-E1YL75-F1
#
_cell.length_a   1.000
_cell.length_b   1.000
_cell.length_c   1.000
_cell.angle_alpha   90.00
_cell.angle_beta   90.00
_cell.angle_gamma   90.00
#
_symmetry.space_group_name_H-M   'P 1'
#
loop_
_entity.id
_entity.type
_entity.pdbx_description
1 polymer ?
#
loop_
_entity_poly.entity_id
_entity_poly.type
_entity_poly.pdbx_seq_one_letter_code
_entity_poly.pdbx_strand_id
1 'polypeptide(L)'
;MKRSKSRNLLERLRDFEDDVLRFMDNKPVPFSNNQGGNDIRMTKVQQKISGCFRSMEGAGIFCRVRSYLSTCRKHEVKASQALELLFKGKLPDFLM
;
A
#
# COMPACT_ATOMS: atom_id res chain seq x y z
N MET A 1 14.36 -18.69 -24.89
CA MET A 1 13.13 -18.36 -25.65
C MET A 1 12.21 -17.51 -24.78
N LYS A 2 11.69 -16.39 -25.29
CA LYS A 2 10.76 -15.52 -24.53
C LYS A 2 9.39 -16.22 -24.41
N ARG A 3 8.90 -16.42 -23.19
CA ARG A 3 7.57 -17.00 -22.93
C ARG A 3 6.46 -15.98 -23.20
N SER A 4 5.26 -16.46 -23.55
CA SER A 4 4.08 -15.61 -23.77
C SER A 4 3.56 -15.02 -22.44
N LYS A 5 2.81 -13.91 -22.50
CA LYS A 5 2.20 -13.30 -21.31
C LYS A 5 1.29 -14.29 -20.57
N SER A 6 0.48 -15.05 -21.29
CA SER A 6 -0.43 -16.04 -20.71
C SER A 6 0.32 -17.17 -20.01
N ARG A 7 1.43 -17.64 -20.60
CA ARG A 7 2.29 -18.66 -19.97
C ARG A 7 2.91 -18.14 -18.68
N ASN A 8 3.44 -16.92 -18.68
CA ASN A 8 4.01 -16.30 -17.48
C ASN A 8 2.96 -16.12 -16.37
N LEU A 9 1.73 -15.75 -16.73
CA LEU A 9 0.64 -15.62 -15.77
C LEU A 9 0.29 -16.98 -15.16
N LEU A 10 0.11 -18.02 -15.98
CA LEU A 10 -0.18 -19.38 -15.50
C LEU A 10 0.91 -19.88 -14.54
N GLU A 11 2.17 -19.74 -14.94
CA GLU A 11 3.30 -20.16 -14.12
C GLU A 11 3.33 -19.40 -12.79
N ARG A 12 3.06 -18.08 -12.79
CA ARG A 12 2.97 -17.31 -11.55
C ARG A 12 1.77 -17.73 -10.68
N LEU A 13 0.62 -18.04 -11.26
CA LEU A 13 -0.54 -18.50 -10.49
C LEU A 13 -0.29 -19.87 -9.86
N ARG A 14 0.38 -20.78 -10.58
CA ARG A 14 0.77 -22.10 -10.07
C ARG A 14 1.85 -22.02 -9.00
N ASP A 15 2.91 -21.26 -9.26
CA ASP A 15 4.08 -21.20 -8.37
C ASP A 15 3.78 -20.42 -7.07
N PHE A 16 2.71 -19.61 -7.05
CA PHE A 16 2.24 -18.83 -5.89
C PHE A 16 0.77 -19.14 -5.54
N GLU A 17 0.31 -20.37 -5.77
CA GLU A 17 -1.08 -20.79 -5.58
C GLU A 17 -1.60 -20.48 -4.17
N ASP A 18 -0.81 -20.80 -3.14
CA ASP A 18 -1.16 -20.55 -1.74
C ASP A 18 -1.38 -19.06 -1.44
N ASP A 19 -0.62 -18.16 -2.06
CA ASP A 19 -0.81 -16.71 -1.90
C ASP A 19 -2.04 -16.21 -2.66
N VAL A 20 -2.24 -16.73 -3.87
CA VAL A 20 -3.35 -16.34 -4.76
C VAL A 20 -4.69 -16.79 -4.18
N LEU A 21 -4.74 -17.98 -3.59
CA LEU A 21 -5.96 -18.60 -3.06
C LEU A 21 -6.13 -18.39 -1.55
N ARG A 22 -5.22 -17.69 -0.87
CA ARG A 22 -5.28 -17.42 0.59
C ARG A 22 -6.60 -16.85 1.08
N PHE A 23 -7.33 -16.12 0.24
CA PHE A 23 -8.66 -15.58 0.63
C PHE A 23 -9.71 -16.68 0.85
N MET A 24 -9.48 -17.91 0.37
CA MET A 24 -10.40 -19.04 0.48
C MET A 24 -10.46 -19.60 1.91
N ASP A 25 -9.35 -19.57 2.64
CA ASP A 25 -9.21 -20.14 3.97
C ASP A 25 -8.92 -19.10 5.07
N ASN A 26 -8.26 -17.99 4.71
CA ASN A 26 -7.91 -16.91 5.64
C ASN A 26 -8.88 -15.73 5.52
N LYS A 27 -9.92 -15.71 6.38
CA LYS A 27 -10.98 -14.68 6.39
C LYS A 27 -10.46 -13.22 6.41
N PRO A 28 -9.41 -12.87 7.17
CA PRO A 28 -8.79 -11.54 7.10
C PRO A 28 -8.27 -11.11 5.71
N VAL A 29 -7.98 -12.06 4.81
CA VAL A 29 -7.43 -11.76 3.49
C VAL A 29 -8.56 -11.58 2.47
N PRO A 30 -8.71 -10.39 1.87
CA PRO A 30 -9.75 -10.16 0.88
C PRO A 30 -9.41 -10.84 -0.46
N PHE A 31 -10.45 -11.23 -1.20
CA PHE A 31 -10.32 -11.74 -2.58
C PHE A 31 -9.63 -10.74 -3.53
N SER A 32 -9.78 -9.44 -3.26
CA SER A 32 -9.27 -8.37 -4.13
C SER A 32 -8.02 -7.71 -3.56
N ASN A 33 -7.06 -7.44 -4.44
CA ASN A 33 -5.87 -6.64 -4.14
C ASN A 33 -6.10 -5.11 -4.27
N ASN A 34 -7.35 -4.66 -4.47
CA ASN A 34 -7.68 -3.25 -4.69
C ASN A 34 -7.13 -2.34 -3.59
N GLN A 35 -7.13 -2.80 -2.33
CA GLN A 35 -6.58 -2.02 -1.22
C GLN A 35 -5.08 -1.79 -1.37
N GLY A 36 -4.32 -2.84 -1.67
CA GLY A 36 -2.87 -2.74 -1.92
C GLY A 36 -2.57 -1.84 -3.13
N GLY A 37 -3.34 -1.97 -4.21
CA GLY A 37 -3.24 -1.11 -5.39
C GLY A 37 -3.52 0.36 -5.08
N ASN A 38 -4.56 0.64 -4.29
CA ASN A 38 -4.90 1.99 -3.87
C ASN A 38 -3.82 2.61 -2.98
N ASP A 39 -3.21 1.83 -2.09
CA ASP A 39 -2.15 2.30 -1.19
C ASP A 39 -0.89 2.72 -1.97
N ILE A 40 -0.49 1.97 -3.02
CA ILE A 40 0.69 2.30 -3.84
C ILE A 40 0.41 3.38 -4.90
N ARG A 41 -0.86 3.64 -5.22
CA ARG A 41 -1.26 4.53 -6.31
C ARG A 41 -0.65 5.92 -6.17
N MET A 42 -0.57 6.44 -4.96
CA MET A 42 -0.05 7.79 -4.74
C MET A 42 1.44 7.92 -5.01
N THR A 43 2.23 6.86 -4.84
CA THR A 43 3.63 6.83 -5.27
C THR A 43 3.74 6.89 -6.79
N LYS A 44 2.84 6.21 -7.51
CA LYS A 44 2.77 6.31 -8.98
C LYS A 44 2.30 7.68 -9.46
N VAL A 45 1.36 8.30 -8.75
CA VAL A 45 0.92 9.68 -9.03
C VAL A 45 2.07 10.66 -8.82
N GLN A 46 2.83 10.53 -7.72
CA GLN A 46 4.04 11.33 -7.48
C GLN A 46 5.04 11.16 -8.62
N GLN A 47 5.28 9.93 -9.07
CA GLN A 47 6.18 9.65 -10.19
C GLN A 47 5.68 10.28 -11.50
N LYS A 48 4.37 10.20 -11.76
CA LYS A 48 3.75 10.74 -12.97
C LYS A 48 3.80 12.28 -13.01
N ILE A 49 3.51 12.94 -11.90
CA ILE A 49 3.38 14.41 -11.83
C ILE A 49 4.73 15.08 -11.61
N SER A 50 5.55 14.53 -10.71
CA SER A 50 6.80 15.15 -10.27
C SER A 50 8.06 14.46 -10.80
N GLY A 51 7.94 13.37 -11.56
CA GLY A 51 9.07 12.63 -12.11
C GLY A 51 9.69 11.67 -11.09
N CYS A 52 10.87 11.98 -10.56
CA CYS A 52 11.56 11.15 -9.57
C CYS A 52 11.79 11.91 -8.26
N PHE A 53 12.08 11.15 -7.19
CA PHE A 53 12.56 11.76 -5.94
C PHE A 53 14.00 12.22 -6.13
N ARG A 54 14.34 13.41 -5.60
CA ARG A 54 15.70 13.97 -5.65
C ARG A 54 16.69 13.21 -4.77
N SER A 55 16.20 12.52 -3.75
CA SER A 55 17.00 11.70 -2.83
C SER A 55 16.17 10.56 -2.24
N MET A 56 16.85 9.53 -1.76
CA MET A 56 16.20 8.43 -1.02
C MET A 56 15.58 8.92 0.29
N GLU A 57 16.18 9.93 0.93
CA GLU A 57 15.61 10.57 2.12
C GLU A 57 14.24 11.20 1.81
N GLY A 58 14.13 11.96 0.73
CA GLY A 58 12.85 12.56 0.30
C GLY A 58 11.79 11.50 -0.02
N ALA A 59 12.19 10.38 -0.64
CA ALA A 59 11.31 9.23 -0.84
C ALA A 59 10.85 8.61 0.50
N GLY A 60 11.76 8.49 1.47
CA GLY A 60 11.46 8.00 2.81
C GLY A 60 10.46 8.88 3.56
N ILE A 61 10.65 10.21 3.51
CA ILE A 61 9.72 11.18 4.10
C ILE A 61 8.33 11.05 3.47
N PHE A 62 8.27 11.00 2.14
CA PHE A 62 7.01 10.82 1.40
C PHE A 62 6.30 9.53 1.85
N CYS A 63 7.00 8.39 1.84
CA CYS A 63 6.44 7.11 2.24
C CYS A 63 5.96 7.12 3.69
N ARG A 64 6.70 7.75 4.62
CA ARG A 64 6.33 7.84 6.04
C ARG A 64 5.05 8.64 6.27
N VAL A 65 4.91 9.79 5.61
CA VAL A 65 3.69 10.61 5.71
C VAL A 65 2.49 9.86 5.13
N ARG A 66 2.67 9.23 3.96
CA ARG A 66 1.61 8.48 3.28
C ARG A 66 1.19 7.22 4.05
N SER A 67 2.14 6.49 4.64
CA SER A 67 1.84 5.30 5.43
C SER A 67 1.04 5.66 6.68
N TYR A 68 1.45 6.70 7.42
CA TYR A 68 0.71 7.20 8.58
C TYR A 68 -0.75 7.53 8.24
N LEU A 69 -0.97 8.31 7.17
CA LEU A 69 -2.32 8.68 6.74
C LEU A 69 -3.14 7.49 6.22
N SER A 70 -2.52 6.54 5.51
CA SER A 70 -3.20 5.32 5.05
C SER A 70 -3.64 4.47 6.24
N THR A 71 -2.75 4.25 7.22
CA THR A 71 -3.08 3.50 8.44
C THR A 71 -4.20 4.18 9.22
N CYS A 72 -4.12 5.49 9.45
CA CYS A 72 -5.19 6.22 10.13
C CYS A 72 -6.55 6.03 9.45
N ARG A 73 -6.59 6.13 8.11
CA ARG A 73 -7.82 5.95 7.34
C ARG A 73 -8.38 4.52 7.44
N LYS A 74 -7.52 3.49 7.54
CA LYS A 74 -7.93 2.09 7.73
C LYS A 74 -8.56 1.84 9.09
N HIS A 75 -8.21 2.66 10.08
CA HIS A 75 -8.83 2.69 11.41
C HIS A 75 -9.86 3.81 11.55
N GLU A 76 -10.49 4.23 10.45
CA GLU A 76 -11.59 5.20 10.41
C GLU A 76 -11.24 6.62 10.91
N VAL A 77 -9.96 6.93 11.09
CA VAL A 77 -9.48 8.27 11.46
C VAL A 77 -9.32 9.13 10.21
N LYS A 78 -9.98 10.28 10.20
CA LYS A 78 -9.87 11.27 9.11
C LYS A 78 -8.46 11.84 9.03
N ALA A 79 -8.00 12.14 7.82
CA ALA A 79 -6.66 12.71 7.61
C ALA A 79 -6.42 14.02 8.39
N SER A 80 -7.44 14.89 8.50
CA SER A 80 -7.35 16.13 9.28
C SER A 80 -7.10 15.85 10.76
N GLN A 81 -7.85 14.91 11.34
CA GLN A 81 -7.69 14.50 12.74
C GLN A 81 -6.33 13.81 12.97
N ALA A 82 -5.89 12.96 12.04
CA ALA A 82 -4.58 12.33 12.11
C ALA A 82 -3.45 13.37 12.11
N LEU A 83 -3.54 14.39 11.26
CA LEU A 83 -2.58 15.49 11.22
C LEU A 83 -2.65 16.35 12.49
N GLU A 84 -3.84 16.63 13.01
CA GLU A 84 -4.01 17.34 14.27
C GLU A 84 -3.33 16.61 15.45
N LEU A 85 -3.54 15.30 15.57
CA LEU A 85 -2.88 14.47 16.60
C LEU A 85 -1.36 14.52 16.45
N LEU A 86 -0.86 14.35 15.21
CA LEU A 86 0.57 14.40 14.91
C LEU A 86 1.19 15.73 15.36
N PHE A 87 0.57 16.87 15.03
CA PHE A 87 1.05 18.19 15.43
C PHE A 87 0.91 18.47 16.94
N LYS A 88 0.00 17.79 17.63
CA LYS A 88 -0.10 17.80 19.10
C LYS A 88 0.88 16.85 19.79
N GLY A 89 1.73 16.14 19.03
CA GLY A 89 2.66 15.14 19.58
C GLY A 89 1.96 13.90 20.12
N LYS A 90 0.74 13.61 19.67
CA LYS A 90 -0.07 12.45 20.06
C LYS A 90 -0.20 11.47 18.90
N LEU A 91 -0.36 10.19 19.22
CA LEU A 91 -0.69 9.15 18.24
C LEU A 91 -2.10 8.61 18.51
N PRO A 92 -2.81 8.13 17.48
CA PRO A 92 -4.03 7.36 17.67
C PRO A 92 -3.78 6.08 18.48
N ASP A 93 -4.79 5.64 19.23
CA ASP A 93 -4.67 4.52 20.17
C ASP A 93 -4.24 3.20 19.52
N PHE A 94 -4.59 2.96 18.26
CA PHE A 94 -4.18 1.76 17.53
C PHE A 94 -2.72 1.78 17.03
N LEU A 95 -1.99 2.88 17.23
CA LEU A 95 -0.56 2.98 16.96
C LEU A 95 0.31 2.90 18.23
N MET A 96 -0.32 2.81 19.40
CA MET A 96 0.33 2.55 20.69
C MET A 96 0.35 1.05 20.97
#